data_AF-A0A0F4J9M7-F1
#
_entry.id   AF-A0A0F4J9M7-F1
#
_cell.length_a   1.000
_cell.length_b   1.000
_cell.length_c   1.000
_cell.angle_alpha   90.00
_cell.angle_beta   90.00
_cell.angle_gamma   90.00
#
_symmetry.space_group_name_H-M   'P 1'
#
loop_
_entity.id
_entity.type
_entity.pdbx_description
1 polymer ?
#
loop_
_entity_poly.entity_id
_entity_poly.type
_entity_poly.pdbx_seq_one_letter_code
_entity_poly.pdbx_strand_id
1 'polypeptide(L)'
;AGFIVAVHHWLLPSLHVFLVPLAALLGLLWIPWAVLVRELLGGAPAPGRAAVALLLVPAGWLLSELARSWQGLGGPWGLLGASQWQGPAGLRLASVGGVWLVSLLVVAVNCAVVLLVAAPRARVAAVASVAGCAVLTGVVWLWLPRPEPAGGLRVAVVQPGPLEGADSGEQRTAGSSGSPPRNV
;
A
#
# COMPACT_ATOMS: atom_id res chain seq x y z
N ALA A 1 -13.35 10.74 1.88
CA ALA A 1 -14.20 10.21 0.80
C ALA A 1 -13.49 10.20 -0.56
N GLY A 2 -12.97 11.32 -1.07
CA GLY A 2 -12.38 11.39 -2.43
C GLY A 2 -11.31 10.34 -2.73
N PHE A 3 -10.38 10.09 -1.80
CA PHE A 3 -9.40 9.01 -1.92
C PHE A 3 -10.04 7.63 -2.18
N ILE A 4 -11.07 7.27 -1.41
CA ILE A 4 -11.75 5.98 -1.55
C ILE A 4 -12.46 5.88 -2.90
N VAL A 5 -13.13 6.95 -3.34
CA VAL A 5 -13.75 7.01 -4.67
C VAL A 5 -12.72 6.80 -5.77
N ALA A 6 -11.57 7.49 -5.69
CA ALA A 6 -10.52 7.37 -6.70
C ALA A 6 -9.93 5.95 -6.76
N VAL A 7 -9.62 5.35 -5.61
CA VAL A 7 -9.06 3.99 -5.55
C VAL A 7 -10.06 2.93 -6.05
N HIS A 8 -11.35 3.12 -5.80
CA HIS A 8 -12.39 2.15 -6.10
C HIS A 8 -13.28 2.54 -7.30
N HIS A 9 -12.83 3.48 -8.13
CA HIS A 9 -13.63 3.91 -9.28
C HIS A 9 -13.88 2.76 -10.27
N TRP A 10 -12.98 1.78 -10.34
CA TRP A 10 -13.14 0.59 -11.16
C TRP A 10 -14.31 -0.32 -10.70
N LEU A 11 -14.81 -0.13 -9.48
CA LEU A 11 -16.01 -0.80 -8.97
C LEU A 11 -17.31 -0.06 -9.33
N LEU A 12 -17.24 1.09 -10.01
CA LEU A 12 -18.44 1.83 -10.43
C LEU A 12 -19.47 0.96 -11.18
N PRO A 13 -19.09 0.07 -12.13
CA PRO A 13 -20.06 -0.77 -12.84
C PRO A 13 -20.77 -1.79 -11.93
N SER A 14 -20.23 -2.08 -10.75
CA SER A 14 -20.82 -3.04 -9.81
C SER A 14 -21.56 -2.32 -8.67
N LEU A 15 -20.91 -1.33 -8.05
CA LEU A 15 -21.43 -0.63 -6.88
C LEU A 15 -22.33 0.56 -7.23
N HIS A 16 -22.23 1.12 -8.44
CA HIS A 16 -23.01 2.28 -8.88
C HIS A 16 -23.05 3.39 -7.81
N VAL A 17 -24.26 3.79 -7.40
CA VAL A 17 -24.48 4.81 -6.38
C VAL A 17 -23.96 4.42 -5.00
N PHE A 18 -23.84 3.12 -4.68
CA PHE A 18 -23.39 2.64 -3.38
C PHE A 18 -21.91 2.90 -3.10
N LEU A 19 -21.11 3.22 -4.13
CA LEU A 19 -19.71 3.60 -3.95
C LEU A 19 -19.57 4.88 -3.11
N VAL A 20 -20.46 5.86 -3.30
CA VAL A 20 -20.41 7.15 -2.61
C VAL A 20 -20.66 7.03 -1.10
N PRO A 21 -21.75 6.43 -0.61
CA PRO A 21 -21.97 6.26 0.82
C PRO A 21 -20.91 5.35 1.45
N LEU A 22 -20.43 4.30 0.75
CA LEU A 22 -19.32 3.47 1.23
C LEU A 22 -18.03 4.30 1.39
N ALA A 23 -17.70 5.13 0.39
CA ALA A 23 -16.55 6.01 0.44
C ALA A 23 -16.67 7.10 1.51
N ALA A 24 -17.89 7.56 1.80
CA ALA A 24 -18.16 8.46 2.91
C ALA A 24 -17.91 7.75 4.24
N LEU A 25 -18.49 6.56 4.45
CA LEU A 25 -18.34 5.75 5.65
C LEU A 25 -16.86 5.40 5.93
N LEU A 26 -16.15 4.85 4.95
CA LEU A 26 -14.71 4.56 5.07
C LEU A 26 -13.90 5.85 5.24
N GLY A 27 -14.35 6.95 4.64
CA GLY A 27 -13.75 8.27 4.84
C GLY A 27 -13.80 8.75 6.29
N LEU A 28 -14.79 8.32 7.09
CA LEU A 28 -14.87 8.66 8.51
C LEU A 28 -13.68 8.11 9.31
N LEU A 29 -13.05 7.02 8.86
CA LEU A 29 -11.87 6.45 9.50
C LEU A 29 -10.68 7.41 9.52
N TRP A 30 -10.66 8.44 8.67
CA TRP A 30 -9.63 9.47 8.67
C TRP A 30 -9.91 10.61 9.64
N ILE A 31 -11.11 10.73 10.23
CA ILE A 31 -11.43 11.81 11.17
C ILE A 31 -10.51 11.79 12.40
N PRO A 32 -10.34 10.65 13.12
CA PRO A 32 -9.43 10.61 14.27
C PRO A 32 -7.99 10.96 13.89
N TRP A 33 -7.54 10.49 12.72
CA TRP A 33 -6.22 10.80 12.21
C TRP A 33 -6.05 12.29 11.86
N ALA A 34 -7.04 12.91 11.21
CA ALA A 34 -7.02 14.33 10.89
C ALA A 34 -6.99 15.20 12.17
N VAL A 35 -7.71 14.78 13.22
CA VAL A 35 -7.63 15.40 14.54
C VAL A 35 -6.21 15.26 15.10
N LEU A 36 -5.61 14.06 15.10
CA LEU A 36 -4.21 13.88 15.54
C LEU A 36 -3.23 14.80 14.81
N VAL A 37 -3.34 14.90 13.48
CA VAL A 37 -2.51 15.80 12.66
C VAL A 37 -2.71 17.26 13.10
N ARG A 38 -3.96 17.71 13.24
CA ARG A 38 -4.27 19.08 13.66
C ARG A 38 -3.71 19.40 15.04
N GLU A 39 -3.93 18.52 16.01
CA GLU A 39 -3.52 18.76 17.41
C GLU A 39 -2.01 18.66 17.61
N LEU A 40 -1.32 17.77 16.90
CA LEU A 40 0.10 17.49 17.12
C LEU A 40 1.03 18.26 16.18
N LEU A 41 0.62 18.50 14.93
CA LEU A 41 1.41 19.20 13.92
C LEU A 41 0.91 20.63 13.62
N GLY A 42 -0.26 21.02 14.12
CA GLY A 42 -0.82 22.35 13.90
C GLY A 42 -0.08 23.49 14.61
N GLY A 43 0.02 24.63 13.93
CA GLY A 43 0.64 25.86 14.45
C GLY A 43 2.16 25.73 14.60
N ALA A 44 2.71 26.20 15.73
CA ALA A 44 4.12 26.08 16.07
C ALA A 44 4.32 25.01 17.16
N PRO A 45 4.48 23.71 16.81
CA PRO A 45 4.61 22.66 17.81
C PRO A 45 5.88 22.81 18.65
N ALA A 46 5.72 22.68 19.96
CA ALA A 46 6.83 22.50 20.88
C ALA A 46 7.58 21.18 20.57
N PRO A 47 8.89 21.08 20.87
CA PRO A 47 9.69 19.90 20.50
C PRO A 47 9.12 18.57 21.01
N GLY A 48 8.64 18.51 22.25
CA GLY A 48 8.03 17.29 22.81
C GLY A 48 6.75 16.88 22.09
N ARG A 49 5.88 17.85 21.74
CA ARG A 49 4.67 17.59 20.96
C ARG A 49 5.01 17.08 19.55
N ALA A 50 6.04 17.63 18.93
CA ALA A 50 6.53 17.17 17.64
C ALA A 50 7.09 15.73 17.69
N ALA A 51 7.81 15.38 18.76
CA ALA A 51 8.28 14.01 18.97
C ALA A 51 7.12 13.00 19.11
N VAL A 52 6.08 13.39 19.86
CA VAL A 52 4.84 12.60 19.98
C VAL A 52 4.14 12.47 18.62
N ALA A 53 4.11 13.55 17.82
CA ALA A 53 3.52 13.55 16.48
C ALA A 53 4.16 12.52 15.55
N LEU A 54 5.50 12.39 15.62
CA LEU A 54 6.28 11.45 14.80
C LEU A 54 5.98 9.97 15.10
N LEU A 55 5.26 9.68 16.19
CA LEU A 55 4.80 8.33 16.53
C LEU A 55 3.29 8.18 16.33
N LEU A 56 2.49 9.10 16.89
CA LEU A 56 1.04 8.97 16.89
C LEU A 56 0.39 9.25 15.53
N VAL A 57 0.95 10.15 14.73
CA VAL A 57 0.39 10.43 13.39
C VAL A 57 0.59 9.24 12.44
N PRO A 58 1.78 8.62 12.34
CA PRO A 58 1.96 7.38 11.58
C PRO A 58 1.10 6.23 12.11
N ALA A 59 1.04 6.04 13.44
CA ALA A 59 0.22 5.00 14.04
C ALA A 59 -1.28 5.19 13.75
N GLY A 60 -1.78 6.44 13.84
CA GLY A 60 -3.15 6.76 13.50
C GLY A 60 -3.50 6.45 12.05
N TRP A 61 -2.59 6.76 11.11
CA TRP A 61 -2.77 6.39 9.70
C TRP A 61 -2.85 4.86 9.54
N LEU A 62 -1.90 4.15 10.16
CA LEU A 62 -1.84 2.70 10.08
C LEU A 62 -3.10 2.05 10.67
N LEU A 63 -3.66 2.56 11.76
CA LEU A 63 -4.92 2.08 12.32
C LEU A 63 -6.10 2.26 11.33
N SER A 64 -6.17 3.39 10.63
CA SER A 64 -7.17 3.58 9.56
C SER A 64 -6.96 2.58 8.42
N GLU A 65 -5.71 2.27 8.05
CA GLU A 65 -5.40 1.24 7.05
C GLU A 65 -5.75 -0.18 7.51
N LEU A 66 -5.47 -0.52 8.76
CA LEU A 66 -5.81 -1.84 9.32
C LEU A 66 -7.33 -2.02 9.40
N ALA A 67 -8.05 -1.02 9.91
CA ALA A 67 -9.50 -1.05 10.02
C ALA A 67 -10.17 -1.30 8.67
N ARG A 68 -9.80 -0.52 7.63
CA ARG A 68 -10.36 -0.67 6.29
C ARG A 68 -9.91 -1.94 5.56
N SER A 69 -8.80 -2.55 5.98
CA SER A 69 -8.29 -3.78 5.39
C SER A 69 -8.99 -5.04 5.92
N TRP A 70 -9.95 -4.88 6.83
CA TRP A 70 -10.84 -5.96 7.22
C TRP A 70 -11.55 -6.53 6.00
N GLN A 71 -11.58 -7.86 5.86
CA GLN A 71 -12.11 -8.53 4.67
C GLN A 71 -13.58 -8.15 4.40
N GLY A 72 -14.38 -8.00 5.45
CA GLY A 72 -15.77 -7.54 5.35
C GLY A 72 -15.96 -6.10 4.84
N LEU A 73 -14.89 -5.31 4.74
CA LEU A 73 -14.91 -3.92 4.22
C LEU A 73 -14.27 -3.79 2.83
N GLY A 74 -13.93 -4.91 2.18
CA GLY A 74 -13.36 -4.96 0.84
C GLY A 74 -11.86 -5.25 0.78
N GLY A 75 -11.18 -5.34 1.93
CA GLY A 75 -9.78 -5.74 2.00
C GLY A 75 -8.76 -4.62 1.73
N PRO A 76 -7.46 -4.95 1.65
CA PRO A 76 -6.35 -3.99 1.70
C PRO A 76 -6.08 -3.26 0.38
N TRP A 77 -7.03 -2.47 -0.13
CA TRP A 77 -6.88 -1.71 -1.38
C TRP A 77 -6.22 -0.35 -1.20
N GLY A 78 -5.29 0.02 -2.08
CA GLY A 78 -4.66 1.35 -2.03
C GLY A 78 -3.91 1.61 -0.72
N LEU A 79 -3.18 0.62 -0.19
CA LEU A 79 -2.29 0.82 0.95
C LEU A 79 -1.13 1.73 0.58
N LEU A 80 -0.78 2.68 1.45
CA LEU A 80 0.31 3.61 1.19
C LEU A 80 1.65 2.87 1.01
N GLY A 81 1.94 1.87 1.83
CA GLY A 81 3.15 1.06 1.72
C GLY A 81 3.25 0.31 0.40
N ALA A 82 2.12 -0.08 -0.22
CA ALA A 82 2.13 -0.78 -1.50
C ALA A 82 2.63 0.10 -2.65
N SER A 83 2.57 1.44 -2.52
CA SER A 83 3.15 2.35 -3.50
C SER A 83 4.68 2.20 -3.63
N GLN A 84 5.34 1.56 -2.67
CA GLN A 84 6.79 1.39 -2.63
C GLN A 84 7.26 0.07 -3.26
N TRP A 85 6.38 -0.69 -3.93
CA TRP A 85 6.67 -2.05 -4.43
C TRP A 85 7.83 -2.13 -5.43
N GLN A 86 8.07 -1.06 -6.20
CA GLN A 86 9.19 -0.98 -7.16
C GLN A 86 10.55 -0.83 -6.47
N GLY A 87 10.56 -0.41 -5.20
CA GLY A 87 11.78 -0.13 -4.45
C GLY A 87 12.28 -1.36 -3.69
N PRO A 88 13.52 -1.81 -3.89
CA PRO A 88 14.05 -2.98 -3.18
C PRO A 88 14.06 -2.79 -1.66
N ALA A 89 14.28 -1.55 -1.18
CA ALA A 89 14.20 -1.24 0.25
C ALA A 89 12.78 -1.47 0.80
N GLY A 90 11.74 -1.07 0.06
CA GLY A 90 10.34 -1.29 0.42
C GLY A 90 10.00 -2.78 0.50
N LEU A 91 10.45 -3.59 -0.48
CA LEU A 91 10.25 -5.04 -0.47
C LEU A 91 10.92 -5.72 0.73
N ARG A 92 12.12 -5.30 1.12
CA ARG A 92 12.83 -5.86 2.28
C ARG A 92 12.23 -5.46 3.61
N LEU A 93 11.72 -4.24 3.71
CA LEU A 93 10.94 -3.82 4.88
C LEU A 93 9.62 -4.60 4.96
N ALA A 94 8.97 -4.83 3.81
CA ALA A 94 7.76 -5.62 3.74
C ALA A 94 7.97 -7.09 4.15
N SER A 95 9.14 -7.68 3.93
CA SER A 95 9.42 -9.05 4.41
C SER A 95 9.54 -9.16 5.93
N VAL A 96 9.72 -8.04 6.65
CA VAL A 96 9.82 -8.02 8.13
C VAL A 96 8.48 -7.69 8.77
N GLY A 97 7.87 -6.56 8.37
CA GLY A 97 6.67 -6.03 9.03
C GLY A 97 5.45 -5.96 8.11
N GLY A 98 5.51 -6.61 6.95
CA GLY A 98 4.51 -6.46 5.90
C GLY A 98 4.49 -5.05 5.32
N VAL A 99 3.51 -4.83 4.44
CA VAL A 99 3.21 -3.51 3.87
C VAL A 99 2.93 -2.45 4.94
N TRP A 100 2.48 -2.86 6.13
CA TRP A 100 2.18 -2.01 7.28
C TRP A 100 3.38 -1.23 7.80
N LEU A 101 4.53 -1.90 7.91
CA LEU A 101 5.79 -1.26 8.31
C LEU A 101 6.19 -0.20 7.28
N VAL A 102 6.03 -0.52 5.99
CA VAL A 102 6.34 0.43 4.91
C VAL A 102 5.41 1.64 4.99
N SER A 103 4.10 1.44 5.16
CA SER A 103 3.14 2.54 5.38
C SER A 103 3.55 3.42 6.56
N LEU A 104 3.88 2.81 7.71
CA LEU A 104 4.27 3.53 8.92
C LEU A 104 5.50 4.42 8.67
N LEU A 105 6.54 3.88 8.04
CA LEU A 105 7.77 4.61 7.76
C LEU A 105 7.56 5.73 6.74
N VAL A 106 6.75 5.50 5.70
CA VAL A 106 6.41 6.56 4.73
C VAL A 106 5.71 7.72 5.43
N VAL A 107 4.71 7.46 6.29
CA VAL A 107 4.03 8.54 7.03
C VAL A 107 4.98 9.22 8.01
N ALA A 108 5.82 8.48 8.73
CA ALA A 108 6.79 9.04 9.67
C ALA A 108 7.78 9.99 8.99
N VAL A 109 8.33 9.60 7.84
CA VAL A 109 9.23 10.45 7.03
C VAL A 109 8.48 11.69 6.53
N ASN A 110 7.25 11.56 6.05
CA ASN A 110 6.44 12.72 5.64
C ASN A 110 6.19 13.69 6.80
N CYS A 111 5.84 13.20 8.00
CA CYS A 111 5.69 14.04 9.19
C CYS A 111 7.01 14.74 9.56
N ALA A 112 8.14 14.05 9.47
CA ALA A 112 9.45 14.65 9.72
C ALA A 112 9.77 15.75 8.69
N VAL A 113 9.49 15.53 7.40
CA VAL A 113 9.67 16.54 6.36
C VAL A 113 8.83 17.79 6.65
N VAL A 114 7.56 17.62 7.04
CA VAL A 114 6.70 18.74 7.45
C VAL A 114 7.33 19.52 8.60
N LEU A 115 7.84 18.84 9.63
CA LEU A 115 8.49 19.49 10.77
C LEU A 115 9.80 20.20 10.40
N LEU A 116 10.61 19.62 9.50
CA LEU A 116 11.86 20.24 9.04
C LEU A 116 11.61 21.57 8.33
N VAL A 117 10.56 21.61 7.50
CA VAL A 117 10.17 22.78 6.71
C VAL A 117 9.44 23.82 7.55
N ALA A 118 8.44 23.41 8.33
CA ALA A 118 7.48 24.32 8.96
C ALA A 118 7.75 24.62 10.44
N ALA A 119 8.59 23.84 11.13
CA ALA A 119 8.80 23.97 12.58
C ALA A 119 10.29 23.93 12.97
N PRO A 120 11.03 25.06 12.87
CA PRO A 120 12.46 25.13 13.17
C PRO A 120 12.84 24.59 14.55
N ARG A 121 11.97 24.80 15.54
CA ARG A 121 12.14 24.32 16.92
C ARG A 121 12.09 22.80 17.05
N ALA A 122 11.48 22.10 16.10
CA ALA A 122 11.31 20.65 16.11
C ALA A 122 12.31 19.91 15.20
N ARG A 123 13.26 20.62 14.56
CA ARG A 123 14.18 20.03 13.58
C ARG A 123 14.99 18.87 14.12
N VAL A 124 15.45 18.95 15.37
CA VAL A 124 16.22 17.86 15.99
C VAL A 124 15.40 16.56 16.04
N ALA A 125 14.14 16.64 16.50
CA ALA A 125 13.25 15.48 16.55
C ALA A 125 12.97 14.93 15.13
N ALA A 126 12.77 15.81 14.16
CA ALA A 126 12.54 15.42 12.77
C ALA A 126 13.76 14.73 12.15
N VAL A 127 14.97 15.29 12.32
CA VAL A 127 16.22 14.66 11.87
C VAL A 127 16.41 13.30 12.57
N ALA A 128 16.19 13.22 13.88
CA ALA A 128 16.29 11.96 14.62
C ALA A 128 15.31 10.91 14.09
N SER A 129 14.08 11.29 13.73
CA SER A 129 13.10 10.38 13.13
C SER A 129 13.52 9.89 11.74
N VAL A 130 13.99 10.78 10.86
CA VAL A 130 14.50 10.39 9.53
C VAL A 130 15.71 9.47 9.69
N ALA A 131 16.65 9.83 10.57
CA ALA A 131 17.82 9.00 10.87
C ALA A 131 17.41 7.63 11.42
N GLY A 132 16.43 7.57 12.33
CA GLY A 132 15.88 6.31 12.84
C GLY A 132 15.27 5.44 11.74
N CYS A 133 14.49 6.03 10.82
CA CYS A 133 13.94 5.31 9.67
C CYS A 133 15.05 4.79 8.75
N ALA A 134 16.08 5.60 8.49
CA ALA A 134 17.22 5.21 7.67
C ALA A 134 18.06 4.11 8.32
N VAL A 135 18.30 4.20 9.63
CA VAL A 135 19.02 3.18 10.41
C VAL A 135 18.23 1.87 10.42
N LEU A 136 16.93 1.89 10.69
CA LEU A 136 16.08 0.70 10.62
C LEU A 136 16.13 0.05 9.23
N THR A 137 15.96 0.86 8.19
CA THR A 137 16.03 0.38 6.80
C THR A 137 17.41 -0.20 6.48
N GLY A 138 18.49 0.45 6.95
CA GLY A 138 19.87 -0.03 6.78
C GLY A 138 20.13 -1.33 7.53
N VAL A 139 19.63 -1.48 8.76
CA VAL A 139 19.70 -2.73 9.52
C VAL A 139 18.97 -3.84 8.77
N VAL A 140 17.73 -3.61 8.35
CA VAL A 140 16.95 -4.57 7.55
C VAL A 140 17.71 -4.93 6.26
N TRP A 141 18.32 -3.95 5.60
CA TRP A 141 19.07 -4.15 4.37
C TRP A 141 20.35 -4.97 4.57
N LEU A 142 21.10 -4.73 5.63
CA LEU A 142 22.39 -5.38 5.85
C LEU A 142 22.22 -6.77 6.47
N TRP A 143 21.21 -6.97 7.31
CA TRP A 143 21.10 -8.15 8.16
C TRP A 143 20.12 -9.21 7.68
N LEU A 144 19.14 -8.88 6.82
CA LEU A 144 18.28 -9.94 6.28
C LEU A 144 19.02 -10.81 5.26
N PRO A 145 18.80 -12.14 5.27
CA PRO A 145 19.24 -13.01 4.19
C PRO A 145 18.66 -12.55 2.84
N ARG A 146 19.43 -12.73 1.77
CA ARG A 146 18.94 -12.56 0.40
C ARG A 146 18.41 -13.90 -0.11
N PRO A 147 17.31 -13.91 -0.88
CA PRO A 147 16.87 -15.12 -1.54
C PRO A 147 17.95 -15.57 -2.52
N GLU A 148 18.55 -16.73 -2.26
CA GLU A 148 19.51 -17.34 -3.18
C GLU A 148 18.75 -18.24 -4.18
N PRO A 149 19.12 -18.24 -5.47
CA PRO A 149 18.51 -19.11 -6.46
C PRO A 149 18.66 -20.60 -6.07
N ALA A 150 17.54 -21.30 -5.88
CA ALA A 150 17.52 -22.70 -5.45
C ALA A 150 17.19 -23.68 -6.60
N GLY A 151 17.73 -23.43 -7.79
CA GLY A 151 17.43 -24.19 -9.02
C GLY A 151 16.25 -23.62 -9.81
N GLY A 152 15.82 -24.33 -10.86
CA GLY A 152 14.77 -23.87 -11.77
C GLY A 152 13.67 -24.91 -12.00
N LEU A 153 12.41 -24.45 -12.02
CA LEU A 153 11.23 -25.24 -12.37
C LEU A 153 10.58 -24.63 -13.62
N ARG A 154 10.20 -25.47 -14.60
CA ARG A 154 9.42 -25.03 -15.75
C ARG A 154 7.95 -24.95 -15.35
N VAL A 155 7.40 -23.74 -15.30
CA VAL A 155 6.00 -23.48 -14.97
C VAL A 155 5.31 -22.88 -16.20
N ALA A 156 4.16 -23.45 -16.58
CA ALA A 156 3.29 -22.87 -17.60
C ALA A 156 2.01 -22.38 -16.91
N VAL A 157 1.61 -21.14 -17.21
CA VAL A 157 0.36 -20.54 -16.72
C VAL A 157 -0.55 -20.33 -17.93
N VAL A 158 -1.73 -20.95 -17.91
CA VAL A 158 -2.77 -20.71 -18.90
C VAL A 158 -3.72 -19.66 -18.32
N GLN A 159 -3.81 -18.49 -18.95
CA GLN A 159 -4.78 -17.45 -18.60
C GLN A 159 -5.94 -17.48 -19.60
N PRO A 160 -7.02 -18.24 -19.34
CA PRO A 160 -8.21 -18.17 -20.19
C PRO A 160 -8.85 -16.78 -20.02
N GLY A 161 -8.80 -15.99 -21.09
CA GLY A 161 -9.49 -14.70 -21.17
C GLY A 161 -10.90 -14.86 -21.73
N PRO A 162 -11.86 -14.00 -21.36
CA PRO A 162 -13.14 -13.92 -22.07
C PRO A 162 -12.88 -13.62 -23.55
N LEU A 163 -13.43 -14.46 -24.43
CA LEU A 163 -13.47 -14.18 -25.86
C LEU A 163 -14.67 -13.27 -26.12
N GLU A 164 -14.43 -12.00 -26.43
CA GLU A 164 -15.49 -11.13 -26.92
C GLU A 164 -15.84 -11.56 -28.36
N GLY A 165 -16.91 -12.37 -28.51
CA GLY A 165 -17.42 -12.81 -29.80
C GLY A 165 -18.41 -13.97 -29.71
N ALA A 166 -19.47 -13.92 -30.52
CA ALA A 166 -20.53 -14.93 -30.58
C ALA A 166 -20.06 -16.33 -31.03
N ASP A 167 -18.84 -16.46 -31.56
CA ASP A 167 -18.31 -17.69 -32.19
C ASP A 167 -17.45 -18.57 -31.24
N SER A 168 -17.40 -18.23 -29.95
CA SER A 168 -16.50 -18.84 -28.95
C SER A 168 -16.82 -20.30 -28.57
N GLY A 169 -17.97 -20.83 -29.03
CA GLY A 169 -18.39 -22.21 -28.82
C GLY A 169 -17.85 -23.17 -29.87
N GLU A 170 -17.85 -22.78 -31.15
CA GLU A 170 -17.57 -23.67 -32.29
C GLU A 170 -16.07 -23.82 -32.58
N GLN A 171 -15.24 -22.82 -32.26
CA GLN A 171 -13.78 -22.94 -32.42
C GLN A 171 -13.15 -23.98 -31.47
N ARG A 172 -13.84 -24.34 -30.37
CA ARG A 172 -13.37 -25.37 -29.41
C ARG A 172 -13.36 -26.78 -30.00
N THR A 173 -14.29 -27.10 -30.89
CA THR A 173 -14.43 -28.45 -31.46
C THR A 173 -13.62 -28.61 -32.74
N ALA A 174 -13.40 -27.52 -33.49
CA ALA A 174 -12.58 -27.53 -34.69
C ALA A 174 -11.06 -27.63 -34.40
N GLY A 175 -10.56 -26.99 -33.34
CA GLY A 175 -9.14 -27.04 -32.99
C GLY A 175 -8.67 -28.33 -32.28
N SER A 176 -9.60 -29.13 -31.75
CA SER A 176 -9.32 -30.40 -31.06
C SER A 176 -9.50 -31.64 -31.95
N SER A 177 -10.03 -31.48 -33.17
CA SER A 177 -10.18 -32.54 -34.16
C SER A 177 -9.07 -32.51 -35.21
N GLY A 178 -7.91 -33.09 -34.84
CA GLY A 178 -6.99 -33.73 -35.77
C GLY A 178 -6.16 -32.85 -36.71
N SER A 179 -4.94 -32.50 -36.31
CA SER A 179 -3.84 -32.44 -37.29
C SER A 179 -3.36 -33.87 -37.55
N PRO A 180 -3.41 -34.39 -38.80
CA PRO A 180 -2.77 -35.66 -39.10
C PRO A 180 -1.25 -35.52 -38.99
N PRO A 181 -0.53 -36.60 -38.63
CA PRO A 181 0.93 -36.56 -38.53
C PRO A 181 1.54 -36.25 -39.89
N ARG A 182 2.41 -35.23 -39.96
CA ARG A 182 3.32 -35.06 -41.09
C ARG A 182 4.39 -36.15 -41.01
N ASN A 183 4.28 -37.15 -41.88
CA ASN A 183 5.38 -38.05 -42.17
C ASN A 183 6.29 -37.39 -43.23
N VAL A 184 7.58 -37.33 -42.88
CA VAL A 184 8.82 -37.18 -43.67
C VAL A 184 8.71 -36.45 -45.02
#